data_AF-A0AAD5B503-F1
#
_entry.id   AF-A0AAD5B503-F1
#
_cell.length_a   1.000
_cell.length_b   1.000
_cell.length_c   1.000
_cell.angle_alpha   90.00
_cell.angle_beta   90.00
_cell.angle_gamma   90.00
#
_symmetry.space_group_name_H-M   'P 1'
#
loop_
_entity.id
_entity.type
_entity.pdbx_description
1 polymer ?
#
loop_
_entity_poly.entity_id
_entity_poly.type
_entity_poly.pdbx_seq_one_letter_code
_entity_poly.pdbx_strand_id
1 'polypeptide(L)'
;QVLSKEEQELAARNEYNFDHPDAFDFELLITVLRKLKKGKSIKVPVYDFTTHGRRKEWKTVYGANVVIFEGILAFANKELLKLLDMKVFVDTDSDIRLVRRLKRDITNRGRDIGGVIKQYNKFVKPAFEQYIEPTVQVADIVVPRGGENFVALELIVQHVHSQLEKVRSRVM
;
A
#
# COMPACT_ATOMS: atom_id res chain seq x y z
N GLN A 1 -4.68 -3.51 -18.30
CA GLN A 1 -3.76 -4.43 -17.59
C GLN A 1 -2.48 -3.65 -17.41
N VAL A 2 -1.87 -3.65 -16.22
CA VAL A 2 -0.75 -2.72 -15.91
C VAL A 2 0.54 -3.17 -16.57
N LEU A 3 0.79 -4.48 -16.59
CA LEU A 3 1.96 -5.09 -17.19
C LEU A 3 1.74 -5.37 -18.68
N SER A 4 2.74 -5.05 -19.49
CA SER A 4 2.90 -5.53 -20.87
C SER A 4 3.05 -7.06 -20.93
N LYS A 5 3.02 -7.65 -22.14
CA LYS A 5 3.20 -9.10 -22.30
C LYS A 5 4.58 -9.56 -21.83
N GLU A 6 5.63 -8.82 -22.18
CA GLU A 6 7.01 -9.13 -21.78
C GLU A 6 7.18 -9.06 -20.25
N GLU A 7 6.58 -8.07 -19.60
CA GLU A 7 6.62 -7.94 -18.14
C GLU A 7 5.84 -9.06 -17.44
N GLN A 8 4.76 -9.58 -18.06
CA GLN A 8 4.04 -10.75 -17.54
C GLN A 8 4.90 -12.02 -17.60
N GLU A 9 5.69 -12.20 -18.65
CA GLU A 9 6.61 -13.33 -18.76
C GLU A 9 7.76 -13.23 -17.74
N LEU A 10 8.27 -12.02 -17.49
CA LEU A 10 9.23 -11.78 -16.41
C LEU A 10 8.60 -12.03 -15.03
N ALA A 11 7.38 -11.56 -14.81
CA ALA A 11 6.63 -11.77 -13.58
C ALA A 11 6.42 -13.26 -13.28
N ALA A 12 6.00 -14.05 -14.28
CA ALA A 12 5.80 -15.50 -14.13
C ALA A 12 7.09 -16.24 -13.73
N ARG A 13 8.25 -15.70 -14.08
CA ARG A 13 9.57 -16.23 -13.70
C ARG A 13 10.13 -15.63 -12.40
N ASN A 14 9.36 -14.80 -11.70
CA ASN A 14 9.80 -14.01 -10.54
C ASN A 14 10.97 -13.05 -10.84
N GLU A 15 11.06 -12.57 -12.08
CA GLU A 15 12.11 -11.68 -12.57
C GLU A 15 11.62 -10.25 -12.84
N TYR A 16 10.42 -9.91 -12.38
CA TYR A 16 9.85 -8.57 -12.46
C TYR A 16 9.88 -7.86 -11.09
N ASN A 17 10.19 -6.56 -11.10
CA ASN A 17 10.23 -5.73 -9.90
C ASN A 17 8.85 -5.13 -9.59
N PHE A 18 8.06 -5.84 -8.79
CA PHE A 18 6.76 -5.36 -8.31
C PHE A 18 6.83 -4.24 -7.27
N ASP A 19 8.01 -3.94 -6.74
CA ASP A 19 8.24 -2.89 -5.76
C ASP A 19 8.71 -1.59 -6.43
N HIS A 20 8.82 -1.54 -7.77
CA HIS A 20 9.09 -0.34 -8.54
C HIS A 20 7.82 0.51 -8.73
N PRO A 21 7.88 1.86 -8.69
CA PRO A 21 6.72 2.72 -8.94
C PRO A 21 5.97 2.41 -10.24
N ASP A 22 6.68 2.11 -11.33
CA ASP A 22 6.06 1.81 -12.64
C ASP A 22 5.20 0.53 -12.64
N ALA A 23 5.36 -0.35 -11.65
CA ALA A 23 4.50 -1.52 -11.50
C ALA A 23 3.07 -1.16 -11.02
N PHE A 24 2.83 0.10 -10.65
CA PHE A 24 1.57 0.58 -10.09
C PHE A 24 0.81 1.51 -11.05
N ASP A 25 -0.50 1.30 -11.12
CA ASP A 25 -1.43 2.14 -11.89
C ASP A 25 -1.87 3.35 -11.04
N PHE A 26 -0.97 4.34 -10.93
CA PHE A 26 -1.21 5.55 -10.14
C PHE A 26 -2.38 6.38 -10.67
N GLU A 27 -2.61 6.39 -11.98
CA GLU A 27 -3.75 7.11 -12.58
C GLU A 27 -5.09 6.53 -12.09
N LEU A 28 -5.22 5.21 -12.08
CA LEU A 28 -6.39 4.55 -11.52
C LEU A 28 -6.52 4.81 -10.02
N LEU A 29 -5.42 4.73 -9.26
CA LEU A 29 -5.43 5.01 -7.81
C LEU A 29 -5.93 6.43 -7.50
N ILE A 30 -5.40 7.43 -8.18
CA ILE A 30 -5.81 8.83 -8.04
C ILE A 30 -7.29 9.00 -8.42
N THR A 31 -7.74 8.35 -9.49
CA THR A 31 -9.14 8.37 -9.91
C THR A 31 -10.07 7.76 -8.85
N VAL A 32 -9.67 6.61 -8.29
CA VAL A 32 -10.41 5.93 -7.21
C VAL A 32 -10.54 6.84 -6.00
N LEU A 33 -9.42 7.36 -5.49
CA LEU A 33 -9.43 8.20 -4.29
C LEU A 33 -10.20 9.50 -4.48
N ARG A 34 -10.10 10.15 -5.65
CA ARG A 34 -10.91 11.33 -5.97
C ARG A 34 -12.41 11.04 -5.96
N LYS A 35 -12.86 9.86 -6.40
CA LYS A 35 -14.28 9.47 -6.33
C LYS A 35 -14.71 9.18 -4.89
N LEU A 36 -13.90 8.44 -4.13
CA LEU A 36 -14.18 8.12 -2.73
C LEU A 36 -14.26 9.39 -1.86
N LYS A 37 -13.36 10.36 -2.07
CA LYS A 37 -13.37 11.66 -1.37
C LYS A 37 -14.61 12.51 -1.68
N LYS A 38 -15.30 12.23 -2.80
CA LYS A 38 -16.60 12.83 -3.15
C LYS A 38 -17.80 12.02 -2.64
N GLY A 39 -17.57 11.00 -1.80
CA GLY A 39 -18.60 10.10 -1.29
C GLY A 39 -19.19 9.15 -2.35
N LYS A 40 -18.61 9.08 -3.55
CA LYS A 40 -19.13 8.23 -4.63
C LYS A 40 -18.61 6.81 -4.49
N SER A 41 -19.47 5.83 -4.74
CA SER A 41 -19.05 4.44 -4.87
C SER A 41 -18.23 4.22 -6.14
N ILE A 42 -17.32 3.27 -6.10
CA ILE A 42 -16.48 2.90 -7.24
C ILE A 42 -16.14 1.41 -7.20
N LYS A 43 -15.97 0.81 -8.38
CA LYS A 43 -15.41 -0.53 -8.52
C LYS A 43 -13.89 -0.46 -8.52
N VAL A 44 -13.24 -1.25 -7.66
CA VAL A 44 -11.78 -1.41 -7.62
C VAL A 44 -11.39 -2.80 -8.12
N PRO A 45 -10.28 -2.94 -8.85
CA PRO A 45 -9.83 -4.25 -9.35
C PRO A 45 -9.31 -5.11 -8.19
N VAL A 46 -9.48 -6.42 -8.30
CA VAL A 46 -8.86 -7.38 -7.38
C VAL A 46 -7.60 -7.95 -8.01
N TYR A 47 -6.46 -7.84 -7.33
CA TYR A 47 -5.19 -8.39 -7.80
C TYR A 47 -5.00 -9.83 -7.33
N ASP A 48 -4.48 -10.68 -8.21
CA ASP A 48 -4.14 -12.06 -7.94
C ASP A 48 -2.62 -12.23 -7.93
N PHE A 49 -2.08 -12.54 -6.75
CA PHE A 49 -0.64 -12.71 -6.54
C PHE A 49 -0.09 -14.01 -7.15
N THR A 50 -0.95 -14.98 -7.47
CA THR A 50 -0.54 -16.26 -8.07
C THR A 50 -0.37 -16.13 -9.58
N THR A 51 -1.27 -15.38 -10.23
CA THR A 51 -1.23 -15.17 -11.69
C THR A 51 -0.57 -13.85 -12.10
N HIS A 52 -0.09 -13.06 -11.13
CA HIS A 52 0.51 -11.75 -11.32
C HIS A 52 -0.36 -10.76 -12.11
N GLY A 53 -1.68 -10.84 -11.96
CA GLY A 53 -2.64 -10.12 -12.80
C GLY A 53 -3.88 -9.64 -12.07
N ARG A 54 -4.71 -8.86 -12.77
CA ARG A 54 -6.04 -8.46 -12.27
C ARG A 54 -7.03 -9.58 -12.54
N ARG A 55 -7.86 -9.91 -11.54
CA ARG A 55 -9.02 -10.79 -11.73
C ARG A 55 -10.07 -10.09 -12.61
N LYS A 56 -10.94 -10.89 -13.23
CA LYS A 56 -12.11 -10.37 -13.95
C LYS A 56 -13.12 -9.71 -13.01
N GLU A 57 -13.11 -10.12 -11.75
CA GLU A 57 -13.96 -9.61 -10.68
C GLU A 57 -13.47 -8.26 -10.17
N TRP A 58 -14.42 -7.38 -9.90
CA TRP A 58 -14.18 -6.08 -9.29
C TRP A 58 -14.95 -5.99 -7.98
N LYS A 59 -14.34 -5.39 -6.97
CA LYS A 59 -14.98 -5.15 -5.68
C LYS A 59 -15.60 -3.76 -5.67
N THR A 60 -16.84 -3.63 -5.24
CA THR A 60 -17.45 -2.31 -5.02
C THR A 60 -16.99 -1.77 -3.68
N VAL A 61 -16.45 -0.55 -3.68
CA VAL A 61 -16.14 0.23 -2.49
C VAL A 61 -17.11 1.40 -2.43
N TYR A 62 -17.78 1.55 -1.30
CA TYR A 62 -18.70 2.65 -1.05
C TYR A 62 -17.96 3.84 -0.46
N GLY A 63 -18.49 5.05 -0.68
CA GLY A 63 -17.98 6.23 0.00
C GLY A 63 -18.08 6.07 1.52
N ALA A 64 -17.07 6.55 2.23
CA ALA A 64 -17.01 6.50 3.68
C ALA A 64 -16.50 7.85 4.22
N ASN A 65 -16.84 8.17 5.46
CA ASN A 65 -16.35 9.39 6.13
C ASN A 65 -14.84 9.32 6.42
N VAL A 66 -14.29 8.10 6.51
CA VAL A 66 -12.86 7.83 6.65
C VAL A 66 -12.45 6.82 5.60
N VAL A 67 -11.40 7.14 4.83
CA VAL A 67 -10.80 6.24 3.86
C VAL A 67 -9.37 5.98 4.28
N ILE A 68 -9.06 4.73 4.62
CA ILE A 68 -7.69 4.29 4.88
C ILE A 68 -7.10 3.81 3.56
N PHE A 69 -6.09 4.52 3.08
CA PHE A 69 -5.31 4.14 1.91
C PHE A 69 -3.94 3.66 2.36
N GLU A 70 -3.62 2.40 2.05
CA GLU A 70 -2.38 1.74 2.45
C GLU A 70 -1.62 1.20 1.24
N GLY A 71 -0.29 1.14 1.36
CA GLY A 71 0.58 0.53 0.39
C GLY A 71 2.03 0.98 0.55
N ILE A 72 2.97 0.14 0.09
CA ILE A 72 4.42 0.41 0.18
C ILE A 72 4.86 1.70 -0.53
N LEU A 73 4.13 2.14 -1.55
CA LEU A 73 4.42 3.34 -2.34
C LEU A 73 3.30 4.38 -2.25
N ALA A 74 2.54 4.39 -1.15
CA ALA A 74 1.45 5.33 -0.93
C ALA A 74 1.88 6.80 -1.01
N PHE A 75 3.17 7.08 -0.74
CA PHE A 75 3.76 8.42 -0.74
C PHE A 75 4.65 8.71 -1.96
N ALA A 76 4.74 7.78 -2.92
CA ALA A 76 5.66 7.91 -4.05
C ALA A 76 5.20 8.92 -5.12
N ASN A 77 3.91 9.24 -5.20
CA ASN A 77 3.34 10.10 -6.23
C ASN A 77 2.86 11.44 -5.65
N LYS A 78 3.32 12.56 -6.23
CA LYS A 78 2.99 13.91 -5.75
C LYS A 78 1.49 14.26 -5.84
N GLU A 79 0.80 13.79 -6.88
CA GLU A 79 -0.64 14.02 -7.03
C GLU A 79 -1.44 13.20 -6.02
N LEU A 80 -0.97 12.00 -5.70
CA LEU A 80 -1.55 11.16 -4.66
C LEU A 80 -1.41 11.82 -3.28
N LEU A 81 -0.22 12.35 -2.95
CA LEU A 81 0.04 13.04 -1.68
C LEU A 81 -0.93 14.21 -1.43
N LYS A 82 -1.29 14.97 -2.47
CA LYS A 82 -2.25 16.09 -2.38
C LYS A 82 -3.66 15.64 -1.97
N LEU A 83 -4.00 14.36 -2.11
CA LEU A 83 -5.30 13.82 -1.74
C LEU A 83 -5.38 13.38 -0.27
N LEU A 84 -4.23 13.14 0.37
CA LEU A 84 -4.12 12.56 1.71
C LEU A 84 -4.18 13.65 2.78
N ASP A 85 -5.12 13.51 3.70
CA ASP A 85 -5.32 14.46 4.80
C ASP A 85 -4.40 14.16 6.01
N MET A 86 -3.95 12.92 6.16
CA MET A 86 -3.03 12.44 7.20
C MET A 86 -2.13 11.35 6.63
N LYS A 87 -0.81 11.45 6.84
CA LYS A 87 0.22 10.56 6.28
C LYS A 87 0.96 9.85 7.41
N VAL A 88 0.78 8.54 7.49
CA VAL A 88 1.40 7.70 8.53
C VAL A 88 2.40 6.75 7.88
N PHE A 89 3.67 6.81 8.30
CA PHE A 89 4.69 5.84 7.90
C PHE A 89 4.91 4.85 9.03
N VAL A 90 4.77 3.55 8.75
CA VAL A 90 5.03 2.50 9.75
C VAL A 90 6.48 2.05 9.61
N ASP A 91 7.28 2.35 10.62
CA ASP A 91 8.71 2.04 10.64
C ASP A 91 9.00 0.77 11.43
N THR A 92 9.79 -0.11 10.84
CA THR A 92 10.15 -1.42 11.40
C THR A 92 11.41 -1.92 10.71
N ASP A 93 12.35 -2.42 11.50
CA ASP A 93 13.63 -2.91 11.02
C ASP A 93 13.49 -3.94 9.88
N SER A 94 14.41 -3.86 8.92
CA SER A 94 14.36 -4.65 7.68
C SER A 94 14.42 -6.16 7.91
N ASP A 95 15.12 -6.61 8.96
CA ASP A 95 15.20 -8.01 9.37
C ASP A 95 13.87 -8.51 9.94
N ILE A 96 13.23 -7.75 10.83
CA ILE A 96 11.89 -8.06 11.36
C ILE A 96 10.87 -8.14 10.22
N ARG A 97 10.91 -7.17 9.29
CA ARG A 97 10.04 -7.19 8.10
C ARG A 97 10.32 -8.39 7.19
N LEU A 98 11.58 -8.75 6.98
CA LEU A 98 11.97 -9.92 6.20
C LEU A 98 11.48 -11.22 6.83
N VAL A 99 11.64 -11.40 8.14
CA VAL A 99 11.14 -12.60 8.86
C VAL A 99 9.62 -12.72 8.73
N ARG A 100 8.88 -11.61 8.94
CA ARG A 100 7.42 -11.58 8.76
C ARG A 100 7.02 -11.89 7.31
N ARG A 101 7.75 -11.36 6.32
CA ARG A 101 7.53 -11.63 4.89
C ARG A 101 7.78 -13.10 4.55
N LEU A 102 8.89 -13.68 5.00
CA LEU A 102 9.24 -15.08 4.78
C LEU A 102 8.14 -15.98 5.31
N LYS A 103 7.74 -15.80 6.58
CA LYS A 103 6.66 -16.58 7.18
C LYS A 103 5.39 -16.52 6.35
N ARG A 104 4.93 -15.31 6.00
CA ARG A 104 3.72 -15.10 5.19
C ARG A 104 3.81 -15.73 3.79
N ASP A 105 4.90 -15.53 3.07
CA ASP A 105 5.04 -15.99 1.69
C ASP A 105 5.16 -17.52 1.61
N ILE A 106 5.74 -18.16 2.63
CA ILE A 106 5.79 -19.63 2.73
C ILE A 106 4.43 -20.18 3.11
N THR A 107 3.83 -19.71 4.22
CA THR A 107 2.61 -20.32 4.77
C THR A 107 1.36 -20.02 3.95
N ASN A 108 1.24 -18.79 3.42
CA ASN A 108 -0.02 -18.33 2.82
C ASN A 108 0.04 -18.29 1.29
N ARG A 109 1.24 -18.32 0.68
CA ARG A 109 1.44 -18.24 -0.77
C ARG A 109 2.18 -19.43 -1.36
N GLY A 110 2.60 -20.40 -0.53
CA GLY A 110 3.26 -21.63 -0.99
C GLY A 110 4.61 -21.41 -1.67
N ARG A 111 5.33 -20.34 -1.35
CA ARG A 111 6.61 -20.00 -1.99
C ARG A 111 7.78 -20.68 -1.31
N ASP A 112 8.79 -21.04 -2.11
CA ASP A 112 10.07 -21.56 -1.62
C ASP A 112 10.92 -20.48 -0.95
N ILE A 113 11.63 -20.85 0.12
CA ILE A 113 12.50 -19.96 0.90
C ILE A 113 13.59 -19.34 0.01
N GLY A 114 14.28 -20.16 -0.78
CA GLY A 114 15.36 -19.70 -1.65
C GLY A 114 14.85 -18.68 -2.68
N GLY A 115 13.68 -18.93 -3.27
CA GLY A 115 13.01 -18.00 -4.17
C GLY A 115 12.67 -16.65 -3.50
N VAL A 116 12.13 -16.66 -2.28
CA VAL A 116 11.77 -15.44 -1.55
C VAL A 116 13.01 -14.62 -1.20
N ILE A 117 14.09 -15.26 -0.73
CA ILE A 117 15.35 -14.59 -0.40
C ILE A 117 15.99 -13.98 -1.65
N LYS A 118 16.02 -14.73 -2.76
CA LYS A 118 16.53 -14.23 -4.04
C LYS A 118 15.76 -13.00 -4.51
N GLN A 119 14.43 -13.04 -4.46
CA GLN A 119 13.58 -11.90 -4.85
C GLN A 119 13.80 -10.70 -3.91
N TYR A 120 13.93 -10.95 -2.60
CA TYR A 120 14.15 -9.91 -1.61
C TYR A 120 15.44 -9.13 -1.90
N ASN A 121 16.55 -9.85 -2.08
CA ASN A 121 17.86 -9.24 -2.35
C ASN A 121 17.93 -8.57 -3.72
N LYS A 122 17.30 -9.17 -4.75
CA LYS A 122 17.36 -8.65 -6.12
C LYS A 122 16.48 -7.42 -6.33
N PHE A 123 15.30 -7.37 -5.72
CA PHE A 123 14.27 -6.37 -6.05
C PHE A 123 13.77 -5.60 -4.83
N VAL A 124 13.32 -6.31 -3.80
CA VAL A 124 12.57 -5.69 -2.69
C VAL A 124 13.42 -4.73 -1.89
N LYS A 125 14.61 -5.18 -1.45
CA LYS A 125 15.50 -4.36 -0.64
C LYS A 125 16.00 -3.12 -1.42
N PRO A 126 16.53 -3.26 -2.65
CA PRO A 126 16.89 -2.09 -3.45
C PRO A 126 15.71 -1.13 -3.69
N ALA A 127 14.52 -1.65 -4.02
CA ALA A 127 13.35 -0.82 -4.24
C ALA A 127 12.89 -0.11 -2.95
N PHE A 128 13.02 -0.76 -1.79
CA PHE A 128 12.75 -0.14 -0.51
C PHE A 128 13.68 1.04 -0.25
N GLU A 129 14.99 0.82 -0.32
CA GLU A 129 16.02 1.85 -0.06
C GLU A 129 15.91 3.01 -1.06
N GLN A 130 15.57 2.72 -2.32
CA GLN A 130 15.50 3.74 -3.38
C GLN A 130 14.18 4.52 -3.42
N TYR A 131 13.04 3.85 -3.23
CA TYR A 131 11.72 4.44 -3.53
C TYR A 131 10.78 4.55 -2.32
N ILE A 132 10.98 3.74 -1.28
CA ILE A 132 10.02 3.64 -0.18
C ILE A 132 10.55 4.37 1.05
N GLU A 133 11.76 4.04 1.50
CA GLU A 133 12.38 4.61 2.69
C GLU A 133 12.49 6.13 2.64
N PRO A 134 12.91 6.77 1.52
CA PRO A 134 13.00 8.22 1.46
C PRO A 134 11.64 8.94 1.66
N THR A 135 10.53 8.25 1.40
CA THR A 135 9.19 8.83 1.56
C THR A 135 8.77 9.05 3.01
N VAL A 136 9.53 8.54 3.98
CA VAL A 136 9.33 8.87 5.40
C VAL A 136 9.36 10.38 5.65
N GLN A 137 10.12 11.13 4.84
CA GLN A 137 10.26 12.59 4.95
C GLN A 137 8.96 13.37 4.72
N VAL A 138 7.98 12.78 4.02
CA VAL A 138 6.67 13.41 3.77
C VAL A 138 5.57 12.90 4.72
N ALA A 139 5.92 12.01 5.66
CA ALA A 139 4.98 11.52 6.65
C ALA A 139 4.70 12.59 7.71
N ASP A 140 3.45 12.71 8.14
CA ASP A 140 3.07 13.56 9.26
C ASP A 140 3.42 12.86 10.59
N ILE A 141 3.33 11.52 10.62
CA ILE A 141 3.61 10.67 11.79
C ILE A 141 4.40 9.43 11.36
N VAL A 142 5.43 9.09 12.14
CA VAL A 142 6.17 7.83 12.02
C VAL A 142 5.81 6.94 13.21
N VAL A 143 5.32 5.72 12.94
CA VAL A 143 4.91 4.76 13.97
C VAL A 143 5.92 3.62 14.03
N PRO A 144 6.76 3.54 15.08
CA PRO A 144 7.66 2.42 15.25
C PRO A 144 6.89 1.15 15.67
N ARG A 145 7.43 -0.02 15.33
CA ARG A 145 6.92 -1.37 15.69
C ARG A 145 5.55 -1.73 15.10
N GLY A 146 4.90 -0.83 14.37
CA GLY A 146 3.64 -1.06 13.69
C GLY A 146 2.52 -1.54 14.60
N GLY A 147 1.92 -2.69 14.28
CA GLY A 147 0.70 -3.21 14.93
C GLY A 147 0.82 -3.57 16.42
N GLU A 148 2.01 -3.54 17.00
CA GLU A 148 2.25 -3.75 18.43
C GLU A 148 2.28 -2.44 19.23
N ASN A 149 2.25 -1.28 18.55
CA ASN A 149 2.27 0.03 19.18
C ASN A 149 0.85 0.56 19.43
N PHE A 150 0.20 0.01 20.46
CA PHE A 150 -1.17 0.36 20.82
C PHE A 150 -1.34 1.84 21.19
N VAL A 151 -0.32 2.46 21.79
CA VAL A 151 -0.34 3.90 22.11
C VAL A 151 -0.46 4.75 20.85
N ALA A 152 0.35 4.46 19.82
CA ALA A 152 0.27 5.17 18.55
C ALA A 152 -1.07 4.93 17.85
N LEU A 153 -1.60 3.70 17.92
CA LEU A 153 -2.91 3.36 17.37
C LEU A 153 -4.02 4.19 18.04
N GLU A 154 -4.04 4.26 19.38
CA GLU A 154 -5.03 5.04 20.13
C GLU A 154 -4.98 6.52 19.77
N LEU A 155 -3.78 7.11 19.66
CA LEU A 155 -3.61 8.51 19.27
C LEU A 155 -4.16 8.78 17.86
N ILE A 156 -3.89 7.89 16.89
CA ILE A 156 -4.43 8.02 15.53
C ILE A 156 -5.96 7.90 15.55
N VAL A 157 -6.50 6.92 16.27
CA VAL A 157 -7.95 6.70 16.40
C VAL A 157 -8.63 7.92 17.01
N GLN A 158 -8.10 8.46 18.12
CA GLN A 158 -8.61 9.68 18.74
C GLN A 158 -8.57 10.88 17.80
N HIS A 159 -7.48 11.04 17.05
CA HIS A 159 -7.36 12.11 16.06
C HIS A 159 -8.46 12.00 14.99
N VAL A 160 -8.66 10.81 14.42
CA VAL A 160 -9.70 10.56 13.41
C VAL A 160 -11.09 10.85 13.98
N HIS A 161 -11.39 10.42 15.21
CA HIS A 161 -12.65 10.75 15.87
C HIS A 161 -12.87 12.26 16.01
N SER A 162 -11.86 13.00 16.48
CA SER A 162 -11.95 14.46 16.61
C SER A 162 -12.21 15.15 15.27
N GLN A 163 -11.59 14.68 14.17
CA GLN A 163 -11.86 15.23 12.83
C GLN A 163 -13.29 14.96 12.36
N LEU A 164 -13.82 13.76 12.62
CA LEU A 164 -15.20 13.42 12.28
C LEU A 164 -16.22 14.29 13.01
N GLU A 165 -15.97 14.59 14.29
CA GLU A 165 -16.84 15.48 15.08
C GLU A 165 -16.86 16.90 14.53
N LYS A 166 -15.70 17.45 14.18
CA LYS A 166 -15.57 18.79 13.56
C LYS A 166 -16.30 18.90 12.23
N VAL A 167 -16.29 17.82 11.43
CA VAL A 167 -17.04 17.78 10.17
C VAL A 167 -18.54 17.78 10.45
N ARG A 168 -19.01 16.99 11.42
CA ARG A 168 -20.43 16.97 11.84
C ARG A 168 -20.91 18.35 12.30
N SER A 169 -20.11 19.06 13.09
CA SER A 169 -20.49 20.38 13.62
C SER A 169 -20.48 21.50 12.57
N ARG A 170 -19.89 21.29 11.39
CA ARG A 170 -19.89 22.26 10.27
C ARG A 170 -21.07 22.08 9.31
N VAL A 171 -21.74 20.93 9.37
CA VAL A 171 -22.85 20.55 8.49
C VAL A 171 -24.21 20.73 9.19
N MET A 172 -24.22 20.84 10.52
CA MET A 172 -25.35 21.34 11.32
C MET A 172 -25.34 22.87 11.39
#